data_AF-A0A0F8CQC3-F1
#
_entry.id   AF-A0A0F8CQC3-F1
#
_cell.length_a   1.000
_cell.length_b   1.000
_cell.length_c   1.000
_cell.angle_alpha   90.00
_cell.angle_beta   90.00
_cell.angle_gamma   90.00
#
_symmetry.space_group_name_H-M   'P 1'
#
loop_
_entity.id
_entity.type
_entity.pdbx_description
1 polymer ?
#
loop_
_entity_poly.entity_id
_entity_poly.type
_entity_poly.pdbx_seq_one_letter_code
_entity_poly.pdbx_strand_id
1 'polypeptide(L)'
;MITINETFRTFLSEQEACLKPDTFMDCEDVILLYEEFLELSAEDYLSEEDMALCAARPERENKNYFDVFGLEHLSPAGIKDFLDDYVVEVGGGKKFIGTAAKVLQSFFEWAREKGYIEEKAFEANREVLAKYKKRY
;
A
#
# COMPACT_ATOMS: atom_id res chain seq x y z
N MET A 1 7.21 16.62 -0.07
CA MET A 1 6.23 15.53 0.10
C MET A 1 6.79 14.35 -0.64
N ILE A 2 6.91 13.21 0.01
CA ILE A 2 7.28 11.95 -0.64
C ILE A 2 6.00 11.25 -1.06
N THR A 3 5.93 10.74 -2.28
CA THR A 3 4.71 10.09 -2.79
C THR A 3 4.64 8.63 -2.39
N ILE A 4 3.46 8.03 -2.47
CA ILE A 4 3.27 6.59 -2.23
C ILE A 4 4.20 5.78 -3.17
N ASN A 5 4.29 6.12 -4.46
CA ASN A 5 5.20 5.45 -5.39
C ASN A 5 6.67 5.56 -4.94
N GLU A 6 7.14 6.78 -4.63
CA GLU A 6 8.53 6.99 -4.18
C GLU A 6 8.83 6.16 -2.93
N THR A 7 7.88 6.08 -1.99
CA THR A 7 8.05 5.23 -0.79
C THR A 7 8.06 3.74 -1.12
N PHE A 8 7.19 3.24 -2.00
CA PHE A 8 7.18 1.84 -2.42
C PHE A 8 8.46 1.44 -3.12
N ARG A 9 8.94 2.24 -4.08
CA ARG A 9 10.19 1.94 -4.81
C ARG A 9 11.40 1.96 -3.88
N THR A 10 11.47 2.92 -2.96
CA THR A 10 12.55 2.98 -1.97
C THR A 10 12.50 1.78 -1.03
N PHE A 11 11.30 1.43 -0.52
CA PHE A 11 11.10 0.27 0.32
C PHE A 11 11.54 -1.02 -0.38
N LEU A 12 11.05 -1.27 -1.61
CA LEU A 12 11.38 -2.45 -2.39
C LEU A 12 12.89 -2.54 -2.67
N SER A 13 13.55 -1.43 -3.03
CA SER A 13 14.99 -1.43 -3.25
C SER A 13 15.78 -1.80 -1.99
N GLU A 14 15.36 -1.30 -0.82
CA GLU A 14 15.99 -1.66 0.46
C GLU A 14 15.70 -3.12 0.85
N GLN A 15 14.49 -3.63 0.56
CA GLN A 15 14.13 -5.02 0.80
C GLN A 15 14.89 -5.98 -0.11
N GLU A 16 15.08 -5.66 -1.39
CA GLU A 16 15.84 -6.49 -2.35
C GLU A 16 17.28 -6.74 -1.87
N ALA A 17 17.90 -5.71 -1.29
CA ALA A 17 19.26 -5.80 -0.75
C ALA A 17 19.35 -6.66 0.54
N CYS A 18 18.24 -6.83 1.26
CA CYS A 18 18.23 -7.43 2.60
C CYS A 18 17.55 -8.81 2.66
N LEU A 19 16.60 -9.07 1.77
CA LEU A 19 15.78 -10.29 1.77
C LEU A 19 16.37 -11.36 0.83
N LYS A 20 15.95 -12.60 1.06
CA LYS A 20 16.21 -13.68 0.11
C LYS A 20 15.34 -13.50 -1.13
N PRO A 21 15.78 -13.94 -2.33
CA PRO A 21 15.04 -13.76 -3.58
C PRO A 21 13.56 -14.19 -3.49
N ASP A 22 13.27 -15.39 -2.98
CA ASP A 22 11.88 -15.86 -2.87
C ASP A 22 11.02 -14.98 -1.94
N THR A 23 11.60 -14.46 -0.86
CA THR A 23 10.91 -13.57 0.09
C THR A 23 10.75 -12.17 -0.48
N PHE A 24 11.71 -11.72 -1.28
CA PHE A 24 11.61 -10.47 -2.01
C PHE A 24 10.52 -10.53 -3.08
N MET A 25 10.41 -11.65 -3.82
CA MET A 25 9.31 -11.85 -4.78
C MET A 25 7.94 -11.77 -4.11
N ASP A 26 7.74 -12.45 -2.98
CA ASP A 26 6.49 -12.33 -2.20
C ASP A 26 6.20 -10.87 -1.77
N CYS A 27 7.26 -10.11 -1.45
CA CYS A 27 7.15 -8.70 -1.06
C CYS A 27 6.76 -7.82 -2.25
N GLU A 28 7.46 -7.98 -3.37
CA GLU A 28 7.21 -7.27 -4.62
C GLU A 28 5.79 -7.54 -5.15
N ASP A 29 5.37 -8.80 -5.18
CA ASP A 29 4.03 -9.20 -5.63
C ASP A 29 2.92 -8.51 -4.80
N VAL A 30 3.09 -8.45 -3.48
CA VAL A 30 2.11 -7.77 -2.62
C VAL A 30 2.08 -6.26 -2.88
N ILE A 31 3.23 -5.61 -3.03
CA ILE A 31 3.28 -4.17 -3.27
C ILE A 31 2.69 -3.82 -4.63
N LEU A 32 3.00 -4.59 -5.68
CA LEU A 32 2.41 -4.41 -7.01
C LEU A 32 0.89 -4.60 -7.00
N LEU A 33 0.41 -5.63 -6.31
CA LEU A 33 -1.03 -5.87 -6.19
C LEU A 33 -1.73 -4.75 -5.40
N TYR A 34 -1.06 -4.19 -4.40
CA TYR A 34 -1.59 -3.06 -3.65
C TYR A 34 -1.59 -1.77 -4.48
N GLU A 35 -0.57 -1.52 -5.31
CA GLU A 35 -0.58 -0.42 -6.29
C GLU A 35 -1.77 -0.53 -7.25
N GLU A 36 -2.05 -1.73 -7.78
CA GLU A 36 -3.21 -1.98 -8.65
C GLU A 36 -4.53 -1.70 -7.92
N PHE A 37 -4.68 -2.17 -6.68
CA PHE A 37 -5.84 -1.86 -5.85
C PHE A 37 -6.02 -0.36 -5.64
N LEU A 38 -4.94 0.37 -5.32
CA LEU A 38 -5.00 1.82 -5.07
C LEU A 38 -5.43 2.59 -6.32
N GLU A 39 -5.02 2.14 -7.51
CA GLU A 39 -5.47 2.73 -8.76
C GLU A 39 -6.95 2.47 -9.03
N LEU A 40 -7.40 1.22 -8.84
CA LEU A 40 -8.78 0.82 -9.08
C LEU A 40 -9.77 1.40 -8.08
N SER A 41 -9.33 1.63 -6.84
CA SER A 41 -10.16 2.14 -5.75
C SER A 41 -10.03 3.65 -5.56
N ALA A 42 -9.28 4.34 -6.41
CA ALA A 42 -9.08 5.79 -6.31
C ALA A 42 -10.42 6.56 -6.24
N GLU A 43 -11.42 6.17 -7.04
CA GLU A 43 -12.76 6.80 -7.02
C GLU A 43 -13.52 6.62 -5.70
N ASP A 44 -13.24 5.55 -4.95
CA ASP A 44 -13.92 5.25 -3.68
C ASP A 44 -13.27 5.95 -2.48
N TYR A 45 -11.97 6.27 -2.58
CA TYR A 45 -11.17 6.81 -1.47
C TYR A 45 -10.74 8.27 -1.66
N LEU A 46 -10.81 8.81 -2.87
CA LEU A 46 -10.51 10.21 -3.15
C LEU A 46 -11.76 11.08 -3.09
N SER A 47 -11.58 12.33 -2.65
CA SER A 47 -12.60 13.35 -2.83
C SER A 47 -12.72 13.75 -4.31
N GLU A 48 -13.84 14.35 -4.71
CA GLU A 48 -13.98 14.93 -6.05
C GLU A 48 -12.89 15.96 -6.37
N GLU A 49 -12.42 16.69 -5.36
CA GLU A 49 -11.32 17.65 -5.49
C GLU A 49 -9.98 16.95 -5.76
N ASP A 50 -9.71 15.84 -5.06
CA ASP A 50 -8.50 15.04 -5.23
C ASP A 50 -8.49 14.29 -6.57
N MET A 51 -9.65 13.77 -7.00
CA MET A 51 -9.80 13.19 -8.34
C MET A 51 -9.55 14.23 -9.44
N ALA A 52 -10.05 15.46 -9.26
CA ALA A 52 -9.79 16.55 -10.19
C ALA A 52 -8.30 16.94 -10.22
N LEU A 53 -7.57 16.82 -9.10
CA LEU A 53 -6.12 17.05 -9.07
C LEU A 53 -5.34 16.00 -9.86
N CYS A 54 -5.76 14.73 -9.82
CA CYS A 54 -5.21 13.68 -10.68
C CYS A 54 -5.54 13.95 -12.17
N ALA A 55 -6.79 14.27 -12.49
CA ALA A 55 -7.27 14.48 -13.86
C ALA A 55 -6.76 15.79 -14.52
N ALA A 56 -6.45 16.82 -13.73
CA ALA A 56 -6.00 18.11 -14.24
C ALA A 56 -4.56 18.11 -14.79
N ARG A 57 -3.81 17.01 -14.64
CA ARG A 57 -2.44 16.90 -15.16
C ARG A 57 -2.43 16.35 -16.59
N PRO A 58 -1.52 16.85 -17.45
CA PRO A 58 -1.53 16.53 -18.88
C PRO A 58 -1.42 15.02 -19.13
N GLU A 59 -2.23 14.50 -20.06
CA GLU A 59 -2.35 13.07 -20.45
C GLU A 59 -1.00 12.36 -20.72
N ARG A 60 0.08 13.11 -20.98
CA ARG A 60 1.43 12.57 -21.19
C ARG A 60 2.16 12.17 -19.91
N GLU A 61 1.65 12.55 -18.74
CA GLU A 61 2.25 12.17 -17.46
C GLU A 61 1.55 11.01 -16.76
N ASN A 62 0.32 10.62 -17.17
CA ASN A 62 -0.47 9.49 -16.64
C ASN A 62 -0.07 9.09 -15.21
N LYS A 63 -0.16 10.05 -14.28
CA LYS A 63 0.28 9.89 -12.89
C LYS A 63 -0.86 9.24 -12.15
N ASN A 64 -0.60 8.04 -11.66
CA ASN A 64 -1.55 7.25 -10.88
C ASN A 64 -1.82 7.94 -9.55
N TYR A 65 -2.89 7.54 -8.85
CA TYR A 65 -3.22 8.09 -7.53
C TYR A 65 -2.00 8.06 -6.58
N PHE A 66 -1.28 6.95 -6.56
CA PHE A 66 -0.08 6.77 -5.75
C PHE A 66 1.16 7.58 -6.21
N ASP A 67 1.14 8.20 -7.40
CA ASP A 67 2.18 9.13 -7.85
C ASP A 67 1.95 10.56 -7.37
N VAL A 68 0.74 10.87 -6.89
CA VAL A 68 0.32 12.23 -6.52
C VAL A 68 0.27 12.40 -5.01
N PHE A 69 -0.16 11.38 -4.28
CA PHE A 69 -0.46 11.49 -2.85
C PHE A 69 0.60 10.85 -1.95
N GLY A 70 0.67 11.33 -0.71
CA GLY A 70 1.52 10.80 0.36
C GLY A 70 0.86 9.67 1.15
N LEU A 71 1.63 9.08 2.07
CA LEU A 71 1.20 7.93 2.89
C LEU A 71 -0.02 8.22 3.77
N GLU A 72 -0.31 9.49 4.07
CA GLU A 72 -1.51 9.87 4.82
C GLU A 72 -2.82 9.48 4.13
N HIS A 73 -2.79 9.23 2.82
CA HIS A 73 -3.96 8.78 2.06
C HIS A 73 -4.14 7.25 2.09
N LEU A 74 -3.19 6.50 2.67
CA LEU A 74 -3.36 5.07 2.92
C LEU A 74 -4.18 4.86 4.20
N SER A 75 -5.49 4.72 4.01
CA SER A 75 -6.44 4.63 5.12
C SER A 75 -6.58 3.20 5.68
N PRO A 76 -6.92 3.05 6.97
CA PRO A 76 -7.20 1.74 7.56
C PRO A 76 -8.36 1.00 6.89
N ALA A 77 -9.34 1.73 6.33
CA ALA A 77 -10.45 1.16 5.58
C ALA A 77 -9.97 0.56 4.25
N GLY A 78 -9.15 1.31 3.50
CA GLY A 78 -8.55 0.82 2.25
C GLY A 78 -7.72 -0.44 2.43
N ILE A 79 -6.91 -0.51 3.50
CA ILE A 79 -6.14 -1.72 3.83
C ILE A 79 -7.07 -2.90 4.13
N LYS A 80 -8.17 -2.65 4.86
CA LYS A 80 -9.13 -3.70 5.20
C LYS A 80 -9.78 -4.27 3.94
N ASP A 81 -10.21 -3.40 3.05
CA ASP A 81 -10.94 -3.78 1.83
C ASP A 81 -10.01 -4.42 0.81
N PHE A 82 -8.74 -3.97 0.75
CA PHE A 82 -7.70 -4.69 0.01
C PHE A 82 -7.57 -6.15 0.49
N LEU A 83 -7.46 -6.38 1.80
CA LEU A 83 -7.18 -7.70 2.36
C LEU A 83 -8.40 -8.63 2.38
N ASP A 84 -9.59 -8.11 2.67
CA ASP A 84 -10.83 -8.91 2.78
C ASP A 84 -11.52 -9.12 1.44
N ASP A 85 -11.46 -8.14 0.53
CA ASP A 85 -12.24 -8.15 -0.70
C ASP A 85 -11.31 -8.31 -1.91
N TYR A 86 -10.44 -7.34 -2.21
CA TYR A 86 -9.67 -7.34 -3.46
C TYR A 86 -8.74 -8.54 -3.59
N VAL A 87 -7.96 -8.85 -2.55
CA VAL A 87 -7.06 -10.03 -2.54
C VAL A 87 -7.85 -11.32 -2.74
N VAL A 88 -9.07 -11.42 -2.21
CA VAL A 88 -9.92 -12.60 -2.36
C VAL A 88 -10.45 -12.69 -3.80
N GLU A 89 -10.86 -11.57 -4.38
CA GLU A 89 -11.40 -11.47 -5.75
C GLU A 89 -10.37 -11.89 -6.80
N VAL A 90 -9.12 -11.48 -6.65
CA VAL A 90 -8.02 -11.88 -7.55
C VAL A 90 -7.54 -13.33 -7.34
N GLY A 91 -8.21 -14.08 -6.45
CA GLY A 91 -7.92 -15.49 -6.18
C GLY A 91 -6.88 -15.74 -5.09
N GLY A 92 -6.52 -14.71 -4.32
CA GLY A 92 -5.62 -14.81 -3.18
C GLY A 92 -6.22 -15.67 -2.06
N GLY A 93 -5.51 -16.75 -1.71
CA GLY A 93 -5.90 -17.60 -0.60
C GLY A 93 -5.59 -16.98 0.78
N LYS A 94 -6.17 -17.55 1.84
CA LYS A 94 -5.92 -17.17 3.25
C LYS A 94 -4.43 -16.99 3.60
N LYS A 95 -3.58 -17.88 3.07
CA LYS A 95 -2.12 -17.81 3.27
C LYS A 95 -1.55 -16.52 2.68
N PHE A 96 -1.97 -16.15 1.48
CA PHE A 96 -1.51 -14.94 0.80
C PHE A 96 -2.02 -13.68 1.49
N ILE A 97 -3.27 -13.66 1.99
CA ILE A 97 -3.77 -12.55 2.84
C ILE A 97 -2.85 -12.34 4.06
N GLY A 98 -2.44 -13.43 4.72
CA GLY A 98 -1.47 -13.36 5.83
C GLY A 98 -0.09 -12.83 5.40
N THR A 99 0.39 -13.20 4.21
CA THR A 99 1.63 -12.64 3.62
C THR A 99 1.47 -11.16 3.30
N ALA A 100 0.38 -10.76 2.65
CA ALA A 100 0.09 -9.37 2.31
C ALA A 100 0.04 -8.48 3.56
N ALA A 101 -0.66 -8.92 4.60
CA ALA A 101 -0.70 -8.21 5.87
C ALA A 101 0.68 -8.08 6.54
N LYS A 102 1.56 -9.08 6.39
CA LYS A 102 2.95 -9.01 6.90
C LYS A 102 3.77 -7.99 6.14
N VAL A 103 3.73 -8.02 4.81
CA VAL A 103 4.48 -7.11 3.94
C VAL A 103 4.03 -5.66 4.18
N LEU A 104 2.72 -5.40 4.18
CA LEU A 104 2.19 -4.06 4.45
C LEU A 104 2.58 -3.56 5.84
N GLN A 105 2.57 -4.43 6.86
CA GLN A 105 3.03 -4.01 8.18
C GLN A 105 4.52 -3.64 8.17
N SER A 106 5.37 -4.46 7.54
CA SER A 106 6.80 -4.16 7.42
C SER A 106 7.05 -2.86 6.65
N PHE A 107 6.24 -2.58 5.62
CA PHE A 107 6.26 -1.30 4.92
C PHE A 107 5.92 -0.12 5.85
N PHE A 108 4.83 -0.19 6.62
CA PHE A 108 4.47 0.89 7.55
C PHE A 108 5.47 1.07 8.68
N GLU A 109 6.06 -0.03 9.19
CA GLU A 109 7.13 0.02 10.20
C GLU A 109 8.37 0.73 9.64
N TRP A 110 8.80 0.36 8.43
CA TRP A 110 9.88 1.02 7.71
C TRP A 110 9.59 2.50 7.44
N ALA A 111 8.38 2.83 6.97
CA ALA A 111 7.98 4.21 6.70
C ALA A 111 8.00 5.07 7.98
N ARG A 112 7.60 4.49 9.12
CA ARG A 112 7.70 5.17 10.43
C ARG A 112 9.15 5.41 10.82
N GLU A 113 10.03 4.42 10.65
CA GLU A 113 11.46 4.56 10.95
C GLU A 113 12.13 5.65 10.11
N LYS A 114 11.70 5.84 8.86
CA LYS A 114 12.15 6.93 7.98
C LYS A 114 11.49 8.28 8.27
N GLY A 115 10.45 8.31 9.11
CA GLY A 115 9.67 9.51 9.41
C GLY A 115 8.74 9.94 8.27
N TYR A 116 8.32 9.02 7.40
CA TYR A 116 7.44 9.29 6.25
C TYR A 116 5.95 9.21 6.58
N ILE A 117 5.61 8.69 7.76
CA ILE A 117 4.23 8.59 8.24
C ILE A 117 4.13 9.10 9.69
N GLU A 118 3.03 9.78 10.00
CA GLU A 118 2.75 10.21 11.36
C GLU A 118 2.39 9.03 12.26
N GLU A 119 2.77 9.09 13.54
CA GLU A 119 2.54 8.03 14.52
C GLU A 119 1.06 7.63 14.62
N LYS A 120 0.15 8.60 14.52
CA LYS A 120 -1.30 8.34 14.58
C LYS A 120 -1.79 7.51 13.39
N ALA A 121 -1.32 7.85 12.18
CA ALA A 121 -1.68 7.12 10.97
C ALA A 121 -1.03 5.72 10.96
N PHE A 122 0.21 5.63 11.43
CA PHE A 122 0.91 4.35 11.62
C PHE A 122 0.15 3.41 12.55
N GLU A 123 -0.20 3.84 13.76
CA GLU A 123 -0.89 2.97 14.73
C GLU A 123 -2.27 2.53 14.24
N ALA A 124 -3.01 3.42 13.56
CA ALA A 124 -4.31 3.07 12.99
C ALA A 124 -4.21 1.95 11.94
N ASN A 125 -3.24 2.05 11.03
CA ASN A 125 -2.99 1.02 10.01
C ASN A 125 -2.45 -0.27 10.63
N ARG A 126 -1.56 -0.15 11.62
CA ARG A 126 -0.99 -1.28 12.36
C ARG A 126 -2.05 -2.10 13.10
N GLU A 127 -3.03 -1.44 13.74
CA GLU A 127 -4.12 -2.11 14.44
C GLU A 127 -4.98 -2.97 13.51
N VAL A 128 -5.22 -2.52 12.28
CA VAL A 128 -5.94 -3.31 11.27
C VAL A 128 -5.12 -4.52 10.87
N LEU A 129 -3.86 -4.31 10.47
CA LEU A 129 -2.95 -5.38 10.01
C LEU A 129 -2.71 -6.46 11.08
N ALA A 130 -2.65 -6.07 12.35
CA ALA A 130 -2.49 -6.99 13.47
C ALA A 130 -3.64 -8.02 13.59
N LYS A 131 -4.85 -7.69 13.11
CA LYS A 131 -5.99 -8.63 13.11
C LYS A 131 -5.78 -9.76 12.11
N TYR A 132 -5.21 -9.47 10.95
CA TYR A 132 -4.96 -10.45 9.89
C TYR A 132 -3.83 -11.41 10.24
N LYS A 133 -2.77 -10.91 10.89
CA LYS A 133 -1.69 -11.75 11.43
C LYS A 133 -2.13 -12.76 12.50
N LYS A 134 -3.17 -12.44 13.27
CA LYS A 134 -3.72 -13.37 14.28
C LYS A 134 -4.66 -14.40 13.65
N ARG A 135 -5.22 -14.08 12.49
CA ARG A 135 -6.24 -14.87 11.81
C ARG A 135 -5.64 -15.88 10.82
N TYR A 136 -4.45 -15.61 10.28
CA TYR A 136 -3.78 -16.37 9.22
C TYR A 136 -2.28 -16.53 9.49
#